data_AF-A0A957GNC7-F1
#
_entry.id   AF-A0A957GNC7-F1
#
_cell.length_a   1.000
_cell.length_b   1.000
_cell.length_c   1.000
_cell.angle_alpha   90.00
_cell.angle_beta   90.00
_cell.angle_gamma   90.00
#
_symmetry.space_group_name_H-M   'P 1'
#
loop_
_entity.id
_entity.type
_entity.pdbx_description
1 polymer ?
#
loop_
_entity_poly.entity_id
_entity_poly.type
_entity_poly.pdbx_seq_one_letter_code
_entity_poly.pdbx_strand_id
1 'polypeptide(L)'
;HIHNLGGGVSHAIGTGGRDLKGAVGGLTALHGLELLRDDPQTAVIVLMSKPPETAVANQLLTAARATGKPVIVNFLGYAPPAHQLNNLHFARSLSETASLAVSLPRGGTPASVLPKTSGYLVSDLNYTPKRGLMLVSWATLGLL
;
A
#
# COMPACT_ATOMS: atom_id res chain seq x y z
N HIS A 1 1.74 -5.91 11.15
CA HIS A 1 0.99 -4.72 11.59
C HIS A 1 -0.51 -4.80 11.28
N ILE A 2 -0.95 -5.06 10.05
CA ILE A 2 -2.39 -5.11 9.69
C ILE A 2 -3.17 -6.18 10.48
N HIS A 3 -2.64 -7.41 10.57
CA HIS A 3 -3.24 -8.49 11.34
C HIS A 3 -3.48 -8.11 12.82
N ASN A 4 -2.49 -7.44 13.44
CA ASN A 4 -2.56 -7.01 14.84
C ASN A 4 -3.60 -5.89 15.07
N LEU A 5 -4.06 -5.24 14.01
CA LEU A 5 -5.10 -4.20 14.04
C LEU A 5 -6.49 -4.76 13.67
N GLY A 6 -6.64 -6.09 13.59
CA GLY A 6 -7.90 -6.74 13.25
C GLY A 6 -8.25 -6.66 11.75
N GLY A 7 -7.27 -6.39 10.88
CA GLY A 7 -7.42 -6.39 9.42
C GLY A 7 -6.85 -7.65 8.77
N GLY A 8 -7.22 -7.88 7.51
CA GLY A 8 -6.73 -9.00 6.68
C GLY A 8 -6.18 -8.50 5.34
N VAL A 9 -5.56 -9.39 4.57
CA VAL A 9 -5.16 -9.14 3.18
C VAL A 9 -5.94 -10.09 2.30
N SER A 10 -6.71 -9.56 1.34
CA SER A 10 -7.42 -10.39 0.35
C SER A 10 -6.48 -10.84 -0.76
N HIS A 11 -5.66 -9.91 -1.26
CA HIS A 11 -4.71 -10.16 -2.33
C HIS A 11 -3.38 -9.48 -2.07
N ALA A 12 -2.30 -10.15 -2.44
CA ALA A 12 -0.95 -9.62 -2.46
C ALA A 12 -0.32 -9.87 -3.84
N ILE A 13 -0.20 -8.82 -4.66
CA ILE A 13 0.33 -8.91 -6.01
C ILE A 13 1.77 -8.38 -6.01
N GLY A 14 2.73 -9.28 -6.24
CA GLY A 14 4.14 -8.92 -6.39
C GLY A 14 4.42 -8.52 -7.84
N THR A 15 4.93 -7.30 -8.06
CA THR A 15 5.19 -6.80 -9.42
C THR A 15 6.63 -7.05 -9.89
N GLY A 16 7.52 -7.45 -8.97
CA GLY A 16 8.93 -7.72 -9.23
C GLY A 16 9.80 -6.45 -9.23
N GLY A 17 11.06 -6.57 -8.81
CA GLY A 17 11.93 -5.42 -8.53
C GLY A 17 12.36 -4.55 -9.71
N ARG A 18 11.99 -4.92 -10.94
CA ARG A 18 12.30 -4.17 -12.17
C ARG A 18 11.08 -3.44 -12.73
N ASP A 19 9.88 -3.80 -12.29
CA ASP A 19 8.62 -3.30 -12.86
C ASP A 19 8.54 -1.78 -12.80
N LEU A 20 9.01 -1.19 -11.70
CA LEU A 20 8.97 0.25 -11.48
C LEU A 20 10.09 1.08 -12.14
N LYS A 21 10.92 0.44 -12.97
CA LYS A 21 11.93 1.13 -13.77
C LYS A 21 11.30 1.64 -15.06
N GLY A 22 11.81 2.73 -15.61
CA GLY A 22 11.29 3.35 -16.83
C GLY A 22 11.26 2.39 -18.02
N ALA A 23 12.23 1.48 -18.11
CA ALA A 23 12.28 0.46 -19.16
C ALA A 23 11.12 -0.56 -19.13
N VAL A 24 10.49 -0.80 -17.97
CA VAL A 24 9.35 -1.71 -17.83
C VAL A 24 8.03 -0.93 -17.69
N GLY A 25 8.06 0.27 -17.13
CA GLY A 25 6.92 1.19 -17.13
C GLY A 25 5.82 0.85 -16.11
N GLY A 26 6.10 -0.02 -15.13
CA GLY A 26 5.14 -0.40 -14.09
C GLY A 26 3.99 -1.27 -14.59
N LEU A 27 4.16 -1.98 -15.71
CA LEU A 27 3.09 -2.73 -16.38
C LEU A 27 2.33 -3.67 -15.43
N THR A 28 3.05 -4.41 -14.58
CA THR A 28 2.42 -5.35 -13.64
C THR A 28 1.66 -4.61 -12.54
N ALA A 29 2.21 -3.50 -12.06
CA ALA A 29 1.53 -2.64 -11.10
C ALA A 29 0.25 -2.02 -11.67
N LEU A 30 0.28 -1.57 -12.93
CA LEU A 30 -0.88 -1.02 -13.62
C LEU A 30 -1.99 -2.06 -13.78
N HIS A 31 -1.67 -3.26 -14.27
CA HIS A 31 -2.66 -4.35 -14.32
C HIS A 31 -3.18 -4.74 -12.93
N GLY A 32 -2.31 -4.75 -11.92
CA GLY A 32 -2.74 -5.00 -10.55
C GLY A 32 -3.76 -3.97 -10.05
N LEU A 33 -3.56 -2.68 -10.37
CA LEU A 33 -4.52 -1.62 -10.04
C LEU A 33 -5.87 -1.80 -10.76
N GLU A 34 -5.86 -2.22 -12.03
CA GLU A 34 -7.08 -2.52 -12.79
C GLU A 34 -7.86 -3.68 -12.19
N LEU A 35 -7.17 -4.79 -11.89
CA LEU A 35 -7.78 -5.96 -11.26
C LEU A 35 -8.44 -5.60 -9.92
N LEU A 36 -7.74 -4.81 -9.09
CA LEU A 36 -8.23 -4.40 -7.78
C LEU A 36 -9.32 -3.32 -7.85
N ARG A 37 -9.34 -2.48 -8.90
CA ARG A 37 -10.44 -1.56 -9.18
C ARG A 37 -11.72 -2.35 -9.44
N ASP A 38 -11.64 -3.39 -10.26
CA ASP A 38 -12.82 -4.11 -10.75
C ASP A 38 -13.32 -5.18 -9.77
N ASP A 39 -12.53 -5.53 -8.74
CA ASP A 39 -12.96 -6.43 -7.66
C ASP A 39 -13.88 -5.73 -6.64
N PRO A 40 -15.19 -6.04 -6.56
CA PRO A 40 -16.12 -5.39 -5.63
C PRO A 40 -15.79 -5.64 -4.15
N GLN A 41 -15.03 -6.69 -3.83
CA GLN A 41 -14.63 -6.98 -2.45
C GLN A 41 -13.42 -6.14 -2.00
N THR A 42 -12.69 -5.52 -2.94
CA THR A 42 -11.57 -4.64 -2.60
C THR A 42 -12.09 -3.30 -2.08
N ALA A 43 -11.92 -3.06 -0.78
CA ALA A 43 -12.34 -1.83 -0.10
C ALA A 43 -11.23 -0.76 -0.02
N VAL A 44 -9.96 -1.17 0.01
CA VAL A 44 -8.79 -0.28 0.00
C VAL A 44 -7.64 -0.98 -0.72
N ILE A 45 -6.84 -0.19 -1.44
CA ILE A 45 -5.65 -0.65 -2.17
C ILE A 45 -4.41 -0.06 -1.51
N VAL A 46 -3.35 -0.84 -1.32
CA VAL A 46 -2.05 -0.36 -0.86
C VAL A 46 -1.02 -0.54 -1.97
N LEU A 47 -0.41 0.56 -2.40
CA LEU A 47 0.70 0.61 -3.33
C LEU A 47 2.00 0.84 -2.55
N MET A 48 2.84 -0.19 -2.40
CA MET A 48 4.06 -0.12 -1.60
C MET A 48 5.32 -0.51 -2.37
N SER A 49 6.27 0.41 -2.48
CA SER A 49 7.53 0.15 -3.19
C SER A 49 8.69 1.00 -2.72
N LYS A 50 9.90 0.73 -3.21
CA LYS A 50 10.93 1.78 -3.30
C LYS A 50 10.49 2.88 -4.26
N PRO A 51 11.05 4.10 -4.18
CA PRO A 51 10.64 5.20 -5.03
C PRO A 51 10.79 4.82 -6.52
N PRO A 52 9.70 4.85 -7.32
CA PRO A 52 9.77 4.62 -8.76
C PRO A 52 10.52 5.75 -9.47
N GLU A 53 10.89 5.53 -10.73
CA GLU A 53 11.26 6.65 -11.60
C GLU A 53 10.06 7.61 -11.78
N THR A 54 10.31 8.90 -11.89
CA THR A 54 9.28 9.95 -11.86
C THR A 54 8.16 9.74 -12.88
N ALA A 55 8.50 9.31 -14.11
CA ALA A 55 7.51 9.03 -15.14
C ALA A 55 6.56 7.88 -14.75
N VAL A 56 7.12 6.78 -14.21
CA VAL A 56 6.36 5.62 -13.74
C VAL A 56 5.54 5.96 -12.50
N ALA A 57 6.09 6.78 -11.59
CA ALA A 57 5.37 7.28 -10.43
C ALA A 57 4.10 8.04 -10.85
N ASN A 58 4.22 8.98 -11.81
CA ASN A 58 3.09 9.76 -12.30
C ASN A 58 2.02 8.88 -12.96
N GLN A 59 2.43 7.87 -13.73
CA GLN A 59 1.51 6.90 -14.33
C GLN A 59 0.76 6.10 -13.26
N LEU A 60 1.46 5.58 -12.26
CA LEU A 60 0.85 4.82 -11.17
C LEU A 60 -0.09 5.67 -10.32
N LEU A 61 0.27 6.90 -10.00
CA LEU A 61 -0.59 7.80 -9.24
C LEU A 61 -1.85 8.17 -10.04
N THR A 62 -1.71 8.33 -11.36
CA THR A 62 -2.86 8.59 -12.25
C THR A 62 -3.79 7.37 -12.30
N ALA A 63 -3.24 6.17 -12.50
CA ALA A 63 -4.01 4.93 -12.50
C ALA A 63 -4.68 4.67 -11.13
N ALA A 64 -3.95 4.88 -10.04
CA ALA A 64 -4.46 4.77 -8.67
C ALA A 64 -5.64 5.72 -8.42
N ARG A 65 -5.57 6.96 -8.92
CA ARG A 65 -6.69 7.91 -8.85
C ARG A 65 -7.90 7.43 -9.64
N ALA A 66 -7.66 6.89 -10.84
CA ALA A 66 -8.72 6.37 -11.70
C ALA A 66 -9.44 5.13 -11.13
N THR A 67 -8.90 4.48 -10.09
CA THR A 67 -9.61 3.36 -9.44
C THR A 67 -10.89 3.79 -8.72
N GLY A 68 -10.99 5.07 -8.31
CA GLY A 68 -12.11 5.57 -7.50
C GLY A 68 -12.16 5.03 -6.06
N LYS A 69 -11.31 4.06 -5.71
CA LYS A 69 -11.22 3.45 -4.38
C LYS A 69 -10.16 4.17 -3.54
N PRO A 70 -10.24 4.13 -2.21
CA PRO A 70 -9.14 4.60 -1.37
C PRO A 70 -7.86 3.84 -1.71
N VAL A 71 -6.80 4.58 -2.06
CA VAL A 71 -5.47 4.01 -2.35
C VAL A 71 -4.45 4.61 -1.41
N ILE A 72 -3.72 3.76 -0.69
CA ILE A 72 -2.62 4.16 0.19
C ILE A 72 -1.31 3.98 -0.57
N VAL A 73 -0.55 5.07 -0.71
CA VAL A 73 0.75 5.06 -1.39
C VAL A 73 1.84 5.15 -0.33
N ASN A 74 2.74 4.16 -0.31
CA ASN A 74 3.93 4.16 0.52
C ASN A 74 5.17 3.89 -0.33
N PHE A 75 5.83 4.97 -0.73
CA PHE A 75 7.15 4.91 -1.35
C PHE A 75 8.22 4.96 -0.26
N LEU A 76 8.78 3.81 0.08
CA LEU A 76 9.70 3.63 1.20
C LEU A 76 10.92 4.56 1.07
N GLY A 77 11.12 5.40 2.08
CA GLY A 77 12.25 6.34 2.13
C GLY A 77 12.04 7.62 1.32
N TYR A 78 10.82 7.91 0.86
CA TYR A 78 10.48 9.14 0.15
C TYR A 78 9.46 9.97 0.93
N ALA A 79 9.70 11.27 1.02
CA ALA A 79 8.76 12.19 1.65
C ALA A 79 7.59 12.44 0.70
N PRO A 80 6.34 12.12 1.08
CA PRO A 80 5.21 12.30 0.20
C PRO A 80 4.96 13.79 -0.05
N PRO A 81 4.48 14.15 -1.25
CA PRO A 81 4.25 15.55 -1.62
C PRO A 81 3.07 16.19 -0.85
N ALA A 82 2.17 15.37 -0.30
CA ALA A 82 1.03 15.79 0.51
C ALA A 82 0.55 14.62 1.38
N HIS A 83 -0.28 14.89 2.39
CA HIS A 83 -0.92 13.85 3.20
C HIS A 83 -2.00 13.08 2.42
N GLN A 84 -2.78 13.79 1.58
CA GLN A 84 -3.84 13.21 0.77
C GLN A 84 -4.01 14.00 -0.54
N LEU A 85 -4.30 13.30 -1.64
CA LEU A 85 -4.69 13.87 -2.92
C LEU A 85 -5.87 13.07 -3.48
N ASN A 86 -7.09 13.61 -3.37
CA ASN A 86 -8.33 12.92 -3.77
C ASN A 86 -8.50 11.61 -2.97
N ASN A 87 -8.57 10.47 -3.66
CA ASN A 87 -8.61 9.12 -3.08
C ASN A 87 -7.22 8.55 -2.73
N LEU A 88 -6.14 9.30 -2.96
CA LEU A 88 -4.78 8.86 -2.60
C LEU A 88 -4.40 9.34 -1.20
N HIS A 89 -4.02 8.42 -0.33
CA HIS A 89 -3.49 8.68 1.01
C HIS A 89 -2.02 8.31 1.05
N PHE A 90 -1.14 9.23 1.47
CA PHE A 90 0.29 8.95 1.48
C PHE A 90 0.78 8.58 2.88
N ALA A 91 1.49 7.45 2.96
CA ALA A 91 2.11 6.98 4.19
C ALA A 91 3.64 7.05 4.08
N ARG A 92 4.30 7.31 5.21
CA ARG A 92 5.75 7.41 5.36
C ARG A 92 6.37 6.19 6.04
N SER A 93 5.53 5.32 6.60
CA SER A 93 5.97 4.11 7.31
C SER A 93 4.98 2.97 7.11
N LEU A 94 5.46 1.75 7.35
CA LEU A 94 4.62 0.54 7.34
C LEU A 94 3.53 0.60 8.43
N SER A 95 3.82 1.23 9.57
CA SER A 95 2.85 1.39 10.67
C SER A 95 1.72 2.34 10.30
N GLU A 96 2.08 3.50 9.71
CA GLU A 96 1.10 4.48 9.20
C GLU A 96 0.27 3.88 8.06
N THR A 97 0.91 3.12 7.16
CA THR A 97 0.23 2.38 6.08
C THR A 97 -0.81 1.41 6.65
N ALA A 98 -0.45 0.62 7.67
CA ALA A 98 -1.35 -0.34 8.29
C ALA A 98 -2.52 0.36 9.01
N SER A 99 -2.25 1.48 9.67
CA SER A 99 -3.25 2.28 10.39
C SER A 99 -4.27 2.89 9.43
N LEU A 100 -3.80 3.44 8.30
CA LEU A 100 -4.65 3.92 7.22
C LEU A 100 -5.47 2.79 6.58
N ALA A 101 -4.84 1.64 6.32
CA ALA A 101 -5.51 0.50 5.69
C ALA A 101 -6.71 0.03 6.50
N VAL A 102 -6.60 0.01 7.83
CA VAL A 102 -7.70 -0.42 8.71
C VAL A 102 -8.78 0.66 8.91
N SER A 103 -8.41 1.94 8.85
CA SER A 103 -9.34 3.06 9.13
C SER A 103 -10.19 3.47 7.92
N LEU A 104 -9.62 3.46 6.71
CA LEU A 104 -10.30 4.02 5.52
C LEU A 104 -11.61 3.30 5.16
N PRO A 105 -11.68 1.95 5.10
CA PRO A 105 -12.95 1.24 4.84
C PRO A 105 -14.04 1.44 5.89
N ARG A 106 -13.67 1.88 7.10
CA ARG A 106 -14.63 2.14 8.19
C ARG A 106 -15.16 3.57 8.18
N GLY A 107 -14.77 4.40 7.20
CA GLY A 107 -15.10 5.83 7.15
C GLY A 107 -14.39 6.66 8.24
N GLY A 108 -13.37 6.11 8.90
CA GLY A 108 -12.69 6.75 10.02
C GLY A 108 -11.44 7.53 9.61
N THR A 109 -11.18 8.65 10.29
CA THR A 109 -9.88 9.33 10.32
C THR A 109 -8.88 8.43 11.07
N PRO A 110 -7.65 8.23 10.57
CA PRO A 110 -6.66 7.36 11.24
C PRO A 110 -6.38 7.86 12.65
N ALA A 111 -6.63 7.00 13.65
CA ALA A 111 -6.19 7.25 15.02
C ALA A 111 -4.65 7.28 15.04
N SER A 112 -4.08 8.30 15.67
CA SER A 112 -2.64 8.40 15.90
C SER A 112 -2.16 7.20 16.72
N VAL A 113 -1.63 6.17 16.07
CA VAL A 113 -1.02 5.02 16.74
C VAL A 113 0.40 5.40 17.17
N LEU A 114 0.56 5.84 18.42
CA LEU A 114 1.87 5.85 19.07
C LEU A 114 2.34 4.40 19.25
N PRO A 115 3.63 4.08 19.00
CA PRO A 115 4.13 2.74 19.18
C PRO A 115 4.03 2.34 20.66
N LYS A 116 3.24 1.29 20.96
CA LYS A 116 3.35 0.57 22.23
C LYS A 116 4.62 -0.26 22.19
N THR A 117 5.68 0.24 22.82
CA THR A 117 6.89 -0.53 23.13
C THR A 117 6.52 -1.64 24.11
N SER A 118 6.61 -2.90 23.68
CA SER A 118 6.94 -4.03 24.56
C SER A 118 7.44 -5.22 23.73
N GLY A 119 8.73 -5.49 23.86
CA GLY A 119 9.39 -6.80 23.73
C GLY A 119 9.17 -7.63 22.47
N TYR A 120 10.10 -7.53 21.50
CA TYR A 120 10.71 -8.68 20.85
C TYR A 120 12.16 -8.32 20.48
N LEU A 121 13.12 -8.89 21.21
CA LEU A 121 14.50 -8.99 20.72
C LEU A 121 14.51 -10.10 19.67
N VAL A 122 14.85 -9.76 18.43
CA VAL A 122 15.30 -10.73 17.43
C VAL A 122 16.56 -10.15 16.79
N SER A 123 17.69 -10.38 17.48
CA SER A 123 18.89 -10.84 16.80
C SER A 123 18.51 -12.07 15.96
N ASP A 124 18.96 -12.12 14.71
CA ASP A 124 18.71 -13.19 13.71
C ASP A 124 17.58 -12.96 12.69
N LEU A 125 17.54 -11.79 12.05
CA LEU A 125 17.06 -11.70 10.67
C LEU A 125 18.14 -11.05 9.80
N ASN A 126 18.98 -11.91 9.22
CA ASN A 126 19.84 -11.60 8.08
C ASN A 126 18.95 -11.34 6.84
N TYR A 127 18.17 -10.25 6.87
CA TYR A 127 17.24 -9.88 5.80
C TYR A 127 17.94 -8.95 4.80
N THR A 128 18.40 -9.52 3.69
CA THR A 128 18.80 -8.74 2.51
C THR A 128 17.55 -8.49 1.67
N PRO A 129 17.03 -7.24 1.56
CA PRO A 129 15.78 -6.98 0.85
C PRO A 129 15.93 -7.27 -0.65
N LYS A 130 15.23 -8.31 -1.14
CA LYS A 130 15.03 -8.50 -2.58
C LYS A 130 14.04 -7.44 -3.09
N ARG A 131 14.45 -6.72 -4.13
CA ARG A 131 13.72 -5.59 -4.74
C ARG A 131 12.35 -6.07 -5.26
N GLY A 132 11.26 -5.39 -4.90
CA GLY A 132 9.90 -5.67 -5.39
C GLY A 132 8.89 -4.63 -4.88
N LEU A 133 7.84 -4.37 -5.67
CA LEU A 133 6.63 -3.67 -5.26
C LEU A 133 5.57 -4.72 -4.90
N MET A 134 4.84 -4.47 -3.80
CA MET A 134 3.72 -5.29 -3.34
C MET A 134 2.46 -4.44 -3.35
N LEU A 135 1.50 -4.84 -4.18
CA LEU A 135 0.13 -4.32 -4.14
C LEU A 135 -0.67 -5.19 -3.18
N VAL A 136 -1.34 -4.58 -2.21
CA VAL A 136 -2.10 -5.30 -1.21
C VAL A 136 -3.54 -4.78 -1.21
N SER A 137 -4.51 -5.66 -1.39
CA SER A 137 -5.94 -5.34 -1.26
C SER A 137 -6.49 -5.85 0.06
N TRP A 138 -7.43 -5.12 0.64
CA TRP A 138 -8.22 -5.56 1.79
C TRP A 138 -9.69 -5.72 1.39
N ALA A 139 -10.28 -6.84 1.83
CA ALA A 139 -11.71 -7.09 1.82
C ALA A 139 -12.31 -6.99 3.24
N THR A 140 -13.42 -6.28 3.35
CA THR A 140 -14.24 -6.24 4.56
C THR A 140 -14.85 -7.62 4.77
N LEU A 141 -14.54 -8.32 5.86
CA LEU A 141 -15.31 -9.51 6.23
C LEU A 141 -16.70 -9.02 6.65
N GLY A 142 -17.70 -9.29 5.78
CA GLY A 142 -19.09 -9.28 6.19
C GLY A 142 -19.30 -10.36 7.25
N LEU A 143 -20.00 -9.98 8.32
CA LEU A 143 -20.42 -10.85 9.41
C LEU A 143 -21.00 -12.19 8.91
N LEU A 144 -20.50 -13.29 9.48
CA LEU A 144 -21.28 -14.39 10.02
C LEU A 144 -20.52 -14.98 11.22
#